data_AF-A0A552HE65-F1
#
_entry.id   AF-A0A552HE65-F1
#
_cell.length_a   1.000
_cell.length_b   1.000
_cell.length_c   1.000
_cell.angle_alpha   90.00
_cell.angle_beta   90.00
_cell.angle_gamma   90.00
#
_symmetry.space_group_name_H-M   'P 1'
#
loop_
_entity.id
_entity.type
_entity.pdbx_description
1 polymer ?
#
loop_
_entity_poly.entity_id
_entity_poly.type
_entity_poly.pdbx_seq_one_letter_code
_entity_poly.pdbx_strand_id
1 'polypeptide(L)'
;MASTTMVTTPKSSSQNTLDNQKIDDLLKTALGGKKLNQLSAQELNELLDKVDFLGAIGLDTGGKKIPKKSSSTSTRTSTLTSTSASTLTSSSTSTVSLPDLVGSFGTINLPTTVDFGATGSAQVIVTNQGQALASGPSTVNLYISTDGEIDSNDALLTSVSTNLNLSAGQSVTLNLTYNNNTSVIAPGAYFLIAQVDGNNQIAEQLETNNVTSKLVSGRNTNAVIDWNATALNAVQAEG
;
A
#
# COMPACT_ATOMS: atom_id res chain seq x y z
N MET A 1 28.45 31.14 52.27
CA MET A 1 28.59 30.71 50.87
C MET A 1 28.85 29.20 50.84
N ALA A 2 28.27 28.54 49.84
CA ALA A 2 28.47 27.15 49.40
C ALA A 2 27.99 26.00 50.32
N SER A 3 26.72 25.62 50.16
CA SER A 3 26.25 24.25 50.42
C SER A 3 26.76 23.32 49.31
N THR A 4 27.41 22.23 49.69
CA THR A 4 27.85 21.15 48.78
C THR A 4 26.71 20.15 48.61
N THR A 5 26.19 20.04 47.39
CA THR A 5 25.14 19.09 47.01
C THR A 5 25.79 17.74 46.66
N MET A 6 25.33 16.67 47.33
CA MET A 6 25.66 15.29 46.98
C MET A 6 25.05 14.93 45.61
N VAL A 7 25.88 14.44 44.70
CA VAL A 7 25.44 13.78 43.46
C VAL A 7 25.13 12.32 43.80
N THR A 8 23.85 11.98 43.89
CA THR A 8 23.39 10.59 43.85
C THR A 8 23.16 10.19 42.39
N THR A 9 23.86 9.15 41.96
CA THR A 9 23.59 8.46 40.69
C THR A 9 22.21 7.82 40.71
N PRO A 10 21.38 7.95 39.65
CA PRO A 10 20.11 7.24 39.61
C PRO A 10 20.31 5.76 39.26
N LYS A 11 19.88 4.91 40.20
CA LYS A 11 19.68 3.47 40.07
C LYS A 11 18.58 3.19 39.03
N SER A 12 18.96 2.94 37.78
CA SER A 12 18.07 2.41 36.74
C SER A 12 18.51 0.98 36.41
N SER A 13 17.69 -0.03 36.76
CA SER A 13 17.82 -1.38 36.15
C SER A 13 16.78 -2.41 36.59
N SER A 14 16.02 -2.24 37.69
CA SER A 14 15.17 -3.35 38.19
C SER A 14 13.71 -3.36 37.70
N GLN A 15 13.14 -2.23 37.26
CA GLN A 15 11.75 -2.23 36.73
C GLN A 15 11.71 -2.74 35.28
N ASN A 16 12.65 -2.30 34.44
CA ASN A 16 12.67 -2.63 33.02
C ASN A 16 12.83 -4.15 32.75
N THR A 17 13.56 -4.85 33.61
CA THR A 17 13.71 -6.32 33.52
C THR A 17 12.44 -7.07 33.91
N LEU A 18 11.70 -6.56 34.90
CA LEU A 18 10.48 -7.22 35.39
C LEU A 18 9.29 -6.99 34.44
N ASP A 19 9.24 -5.83 33.78
CA ASP A 19 8.21 -5.52 32.80
C ASP A 19 8.45 -6.29 31.49
N ASN A 20 9.71 -6.42 31.05
CA ASN A 20 10.06 -7.28 29.90
C ASN A 20 9.74 -8.76 30.14
N GLN A 21 9.97 -9.29 31.34
CA GLN A 21 9.62 -10.68 31.65
C GLN A 21 8.11 -10.97 31.57
N LYS A 22 7.27 -10.01 31.96
CA LYS A 22 5.81 -10.16 31.85
C LYS A 22 5.34 -10.17 30.40
N ILE A 23 5.95 -9.33 29.56
CA ILE A 23 5.65 -9.30 28.12
C ILE A 23 6.03 -10.63 27.48
N ASP A 24 7.21 -11.16 27.81
CA ASP A 24 7.69 -12.45 27.29
C ASP A 24 6.78 -13.62 27.70
N ASP A 25 6.28 -13.64 28.94
CA ASP A 25 5.39 -14.72 29.41
C ASP A 25 3.99 -14.64 28.79
N LEU A 26 3.48 -13.43 28.54
CA LEU A 26 2.23 -13.21 27.80
C LEU A 26 2.36 -13.65 26.33
N LEU A 27 3.47 -13.29 25.68
CA LEU A 27 3.78 -13.72 24.32
C LEU A 27 3.93 -15.24 24.23
N LYS A 28 4.64 -15.89 25.17
CA LYS A 28 4.75 -17.36 25.18
C LYS A 28 3.40 -18.04 25.33
N THR A 29 2.54 -17.53 26.20
CA THR A 29 1.22 -18.10 26.47
C THR A 29 0.30 -17.98 25.25
N ALA A 30 0.36 -16.85 24.55
CA ALA A 30 -0.53 -16.58 23.42
C ALA A 30 -0.01 -17.12 22.07
N LEU A 31 1.31 -17.21 21.89
CA LEU A 31 1.92 -17.66 20.63
C LEU A 31 2.09 -19.18 20.52
N GLY A 32 1.92 -19.92 21.60
CA GLY A 32 2.04 -21.39 21.59
C GLY A 32 3.37 -21.91 21.05
N GLY A 33 4.44 -21.11 21.12
CA GLY A 33 5.77 -21.44 20.59
C GLY A 33 6.09 -20.93 19.17
N LYS A 34 5.14 -20.29 18.48
CA LYS A 34 5.40 -19.62 17.19
C LYS A 34 6.17 -18.31 17.38
N LYS A 35 7.02 -17.94 16.42
CA LYS A 35 7.65 -16.62 16.39
C LYS A 35 6.68 -15.60 15.80
N LEU A 36 6.77 -14.33 16.24
CA LEU A 36 5.94 -13.23 15.73
C LEU A 36 5.97 -13.11 14.20
N ASN A 37 7.11 -13.35 13.56
CA ASN A 37 7.28 -13.32 12.12
C ASN A 37 6.75 -14.57 11.38
N GLN A 38 6.06 -15.48 12.08
CA GLN A 38 5.46 -16.70 11.55
C GLN A 38 3.94 -16.74 11.78
N LEU A 39 3.35 -15.67 12.33
CA LEU A 39 1.92 -15.56 12.54
C LEU A 39 1.22 -15.12 11.25
N SER A 40 0.09 -15.73 10.97
CA SER A 40 -0.88 -15.18 10.01
C SER A 40 -1.55 -13.92 10.55
N ALA A 41 -2.17 -13.13 9.68
CA ALA A 41 -2.92 -11.93 10.09
C ALA A 41 -4.05 -12.25 11.08
N GLN A 42 -4.69 -13.42 10.93
CA GLN A 42 -5.74 -13.91 11.82
C GLN A 42 -5.20 -14.23 13.21
N GLU A 43 -4.03 -14.88 13.30
CA GLU A 43 -3.38 -15.19 14.58
C GLU A 43 -2.83 -13.93 15.25
N LEU A 44 -2.41 -12.93 14.47
CA LEU A 44 -2.01 -11.63 15.00
C LEU A 44 -3.22 -10.88 15.60
N ASN A 45 -4.39 -10.95 14.97
CA ASN A 45 -5.61 -10.37 15.53
C ASN A 45 -6.04 -11.07 16.82
N GLU A 46 -5.98 -12.41 16.85
CA GLU A 46 -6.29 -13.19 18.03
C GLU A 46 -5.31 -12.94 19.20
N LEU A 47 -4.04 -12.66 18.88
CA LEU A 47 -3.02 -12.25 19.85
C LEU A 47 -3.36 -10.89 20.47
N LEU A 48 -3.78 -9.92 19.66
CA LEU A 48 -4.18 -8.58 20.12
C LEU A 48 -5.44 -8.60 20.98
N ASP A 49 -6.38 -9.52 20.71
CA ASP A 49 -7.62 -9.66 21.50
C ASP A 49 -7.39 -10.36 22.85
N LYS A 50 -6.46 -11.33 22.90
CA LYS A 50 -6.24 -12.15 24.11
C LYS A 50 -5.20 -11.57 25.06
N VAL A 51 -4.35 -10.64 24.60
CA VAL A 51 -3.23 -10.12 25.39
C VAL A 51 -3.39 -8.64 25.65
N ASP A 52 -3.50 -8.27 26.94
CA ASP A 52 -3.48 -6.88 27.38
C ASP A 52 -2.03 -6.36 27.45
N PHE A 53 -1.48 -5.96 26.30
CA PHE A 53 -0.13 -5.42 26.21
C PHE A 53 0.04 -4.10 26.96
N LEU A 54 -0.99 -3.24 26.96
CA LEU A 54 -0.94 -1.94 27.62
C LEU A 54 -0.92 -2.13 29.15
N GLY A 55 -1.76 -3.01 29.69
CA GLY A 55 -1.72 -3.39 31.09
C GLY A 55 -0.39 -4.02 31.51
N ALA A 56 0.25 -4.79 30.62
CA ALA A 56 1.56 -5.40 30.88
C ALA A 56 2.68 -4.35 31.07
N ILE A 57 2.64 -3.25 30.32
CA ILE A 57 3.53 -2.09 30.49
C ILE A 57 2.99 -1.03 31.46
N GLY A 58 1.83 -1.28 32.07
CA GLY A 58 1.18 -0.41 33.04
C GLY A 58 0.63 0.89 32.44
N LEU A 59 0.17 0.87 31.20
CA LEU A 59 -0.48 1.98 30.50
C LEU A 59 -1.97 1.70 30.26
N ASP A 60 -2.79 2.75 30.21
CA ASP A 60 -4.17 2.68 29.73
C ASP A 60 -4.27 2.95 28.22
N THR A 61 -5.47 2.87 27.66
CA THR A 61 -5.76 3.12 26.22
C THR A 61 -5.50 4.56 25.79
N GLY A 62 -5.29 5.49 26.73
CA GLY A 62 -4.85 6.85 26.47
C GLY A 62 -3.33 7.05 26.62
N GLY A 63 -2.57 5.97 26.83
CA GLY A 63 -1.13 6.00 27.04
C GLY A 63 -0.70 6.54 28.41
N LYS A 64 -1.61 6.65 29.37
CA LYS A 64 -1.33 7.16 30.71
C LYS A 64 -0.99 6.01 31.67
N LYS A 65 -0.03 6.24 32.57
CA LYS A 65 0.38 5.25 33.56
C LYS A 65 -0.77 4.88 34.49
N ILE A 66 -1.08 3.59 34.56
CA ILE A 66 -2.03 3.02 35.51
C ILE A 66 -1.40 3.07 36.91
N PRO A 67 -2.04 3.69 37.91
CA PRO A 67 -1.49 3.76 39.26
C PRO A 67 -1.40 2.35 39.87
N LYS A 68 -0.21 1.96 40.35
CA LYS A 68 0.04 0.70 41.06
C LYS A 68 -0.79 0.66 42.36
N LYS A 69 -1.94 -0.02 42.35
CA LYS A 69 -2.61 -0.43 43.58
C LYS A 69 -2.05 -1.77 44.04
N SER A 70 -1.59 -1.80 45.28
CA SER A 70 -1.09 -2.99 45.99
C SER A 70 -2.14 -4.12 45.98
N SER A 71 -1.65 -5.35 45.92
CA SER A 71 -2.33 -6.64 45.68
C SER A 71 -3.70 -6.87 46.32
N SER A 72 -4.60 -7.53 45.59
CA SER A 72 -5.27 -8.75 46.08
C SER A 72 -6.13 -9.41 45.00
N THR A 73 -6.02 -10.74 44.94
CA THR A 73 -6.95 -11.71 44.36
C THR A 73 -8.42 -11.29 44.54
N SER A 74 -9.20 -11.31 43.47
CA SER A 74 -10.67 -11.29 43.58
C SER A 74 -11.31 -12.11 42.47
N THR A 75 -11.51 -13.39 42.77
CA THR A 75 -12.70 -14.13 42.36
C THR A 75 -13.94 -13.31 42.74
N ARG A 76 -14.69 -12.82 41.75
CA ARG A 76 -16.06 -12.35 41.96
C ARG A 76 -16.98 -12.95 40.90
N THR A 77 -17.62 -14.03 41.32
CA THR A 77 -18.93 -14.49 40.88
C THR A 77 -19.94 -13.33 41.00
N SER A 78 -20.71 -13.08 39.95
CA SER A 78 -21.95 -12.30 40.04
C SER A 78 -22.98 -12.83 39.04
N THR A 79 -23.91 -13.63 39.55
CA THR A 79 -25.22 -13.88 38.95
C THR A 79 -26.25 -12.99 39.63
N LEU A 80 -26.93 -12.11 38.88
CA LEU A 80 -28.33 -11.73 39.09
C LEU A 80 -28.93 -11.26 37.76
N THR A 81 -30.12 -11.80 37.50
CA THR A 81 -30.88 -11.79 36.25
C THR A 81 -32.01 -10.76 36.35
N SER A 82 -32.24 -9.91 35.33
CA SER A 82 -33.51 -9.83 34.57
C SER A 82 -33.60 -8.60 33.65
N THR A 83 -33.74 -8.89 32.36
CA THR A 83 -34.67 -8.27 31.39
C THR A 83 -34.45 -6.83 30.92
N SER A 84 -33.73 -6.66 29.81
CA SER A 84 -34.25 -6.17 28.51
C SER A 84 -33.11 -5.84 27.55
N ALA A 85 -33.14 -6.47 26.37
CA ALA A 85 -32.34 -6.18 25.17
C ALA A 85 -30.81 -6.05 25.34
N SER A 86 -30.09 -7.15 25.16
CA SER A 86 -28.68 -7.09 24.73
C SER A 86 -28.64 -6.53 23.31
N THR A 87 -28.58 -5.21 23.17
CA THR A 87 -27.92 -4.64 21.99
C THR A 87 -26.47 -5.09 22.08
N LEU A 88 -26.04 -5.92 21.12
CA LEU A 88 -24.63 -6.17 20.87
C LEU A 88 -23.99 -4.81 20.55
N THR A 89 -23.55 -4.06 21.56
CA THR A 89 -22.62 -2.96 21.33
C THR A 89 -21.26 -3.59 21.13
N SER A 90 -21.10 -4.16 19.93
CA SER A 90 -19.80 -4.32 19.30
C SER A 90 -19.11 -2.96 19.36
N SER A 91 -18.16 -2.80 20.28
CA SER A 91 -17.26 -1.67 20.24
C SER A 91 -16.36 -1.88 19.03
N SER A 92 -16.84 -1.48 17.86
CA SER A 92 -16.06 -1.36 16.64
C SER A 92 -15.00 -0.31 16.91
N THR A 93 -13.75 -0.72 17.14
CA THR A 93 -12.61 0.14 16.84
C THR A 93 -12.69 0.42 15.35
N SER A 94 -13.20 1.59 14.97
CA SER A 94 -13.23 2.03 13.58
C SER A 94 -11.79 2.19 13.12
N THR A 95 -11.21 1.16 12.53
CA THR A 95 -10.04 1.33 11.67
C THR A 95 -10.43 2.39 10.66
N VAL A 96 -9.67 3.50 10.59
CA VAL A 96 -9.84 4.48 9.52
C VAL A 96 -9.51 3.73 8.24
N SER A 97 -10.55 3.31 7.53
CA SER A 97 -10.40 2.74 6.21
C SER A 97 -9.93 3.87 5.31
N LEU A 98 -8.82 3.66 4.60
CA LEU A 98 -8.40 4.52 3.51
C LEU A 98 -8.88 3.92 2.18
N PRO A 99 -9.00 4.72 1.11
CA PRO A 99 -9.12 4.19 -0.25
C PRO A 99 -7.85 3.45 -0.68
N ASP A 100 -7.93 2.75 -1.81
CA ASP A 100 -6.79 2.08 -2.46
C ASP A 100 -7.01 2.08 -3.97
N LEU A 101 -6.40 3.02 -4.68
CA LEU A 101 -6.52 3.26 -6.10
C LEU A 101 -5.52 2.39 -6.85
N VAL A 102 -6.02 1.69 -7.85
CA VAL A 102 -5.16 0.98 -8.80
C VAL A 102 -5.49 1.38 -10.22
N GLY A 103 -4.46 1.37 -11.06
CA GLY A 103 -4.60 1.52 -12.50
C GLY A 103 -4.68 0.18 -13.21
N SER A 104 -5.45 0.13 -14.29
CA SER A 104 -5.34 -0.91 -15.32
C SER A 104 -5.59 -0.33 -16.71
N PHE A 105 -5.08 -0.99 -17.75
CA PHE A 105 -5.32 -0.56 -19.12
C PHE A 105 -6.58 -1.19 -19.72
N GLY A 106 -7.42 -0.35 -20.34
CA GLY A 106 -8.49 -0.77 -21.23
C GLY A 106 -8.02 -0.86 -22.69
N THR A 107 -8.82 -0.33 -23.61
CA THR A 107 -8.43 -0.25 -25.03
C THR A 107 -7.27 0.72 -25.25
N ILE A 108 -6.26 0.28 -26.01
CA ILE A 108 -5.13 1.09 -26.44
C ILE A 108 -5.16 1.20 -27.96
N ASN A 109 -5.16 2.42 -28.47
CA ASN A 109 -5.02 2.72 -29.89
C ASN A 109 -3.67 3.41 -30.10
N LEU A 110 -2.70 2.63 -30.58
CA LEU A 110 -1.38 3.17 -30.91
C LEU A 110 -1.45 4.02 -32.18
N PRO A 111 -0.55 5.02 -32.32
CA PRO A 111 -0.33 5.68 -33.59
C PRO A 111 -0.02 4.67 -34.70
N THR A 112 -0.47 4.97 -35.93
CA THR A 112 -0.18 4.12 -37.10
C THR A 112 1.23 4.33 -37.65
N THR A 113 1.91 5.39 -37.26
CA THR A 113 3.31 5.70 -37.59
C THR A 113 4.06 6.11 -36.32
N VAL A 114 5.38 6.02 -36.33
CA VAL A 114 6.24 6.47 -35.21
C VAL A 114 6.70 7.92 -35.38
N ASP A 115 6.10 8.65 -36.32
CA ASP A 115 6.50 10.01 -36.64
C ASP A 115 6.27 10.95 -35.45
N PHE A 116 7.09 11.99 -35.40
CA PHE A 116 6.88 13.07 -34.44
C PHE A 116 5.50 13.71 -34.67
N GLY A 117 4.74 13.88 -33.60
CA GLY A 117 3.37 14.39 -33.62
C GLY A 117 2.29 13.34 -33.92
N ALA A 118 2.66 12.07 -34.21
CA ALA A 118 1.68 11.02 -34.42
C ALA A 118 0.80 10.81 -33.18
N THR A 119 -0.50 10.62 -33.35
CA THR A 119 -1.46 10.61 -32.25
C THR A 119 -1.84 9.20 -31.83
N GLY A 120 -1.95 9.00 -30.52
CA GLY A 120 -2.39 7.75 -29.91
C GLY A 120 -3.38 8.00 -28.78
N SER A 121 -4.01 6.93 -28.31
CA SER A 121 -4.84 6.97 -27.11
C SER A 121 -4.73 5.69 -26.29
N ALA A 122 -4.89 5.83 -24.99
CA ALA A 122 -4.98 4.71 -24.05
C ALA A 122 -6.13 4.97 -23.07
N GLN A 123 -6.96 3.95 -22.85
CA GLN A 123 -7.90 3.95 -21.73
C GLN A 123 -7.17 3.49 -20.47
N VAL A 124 -7.22 4.31 -19.42
CA VAL A 124 -6.80 3.94 -18.07
C VAL A 124 -8.04 3.82 -17.20
N ILE A 125 -8.24 2.64 -16.63
CA ILE A 125 -9.31 2.34 -15.70
C ILE A 125 -8.73 2.50 -14.30
N VAL A 126 -9.24 3.47 -13.56
CA VAL A 126 -8.90 3.72 -12.17
C VAL A 126 -9.95 3.05 -11.30
N THR A 127 -9.54 2.14 -10.43
CA THR A 127 -10.42 1.38 -9.55
C THR A 127 -10.04 1.63 -8.10
N ASN A 128 -11.02 1.92 -7.25
CA ASN A 128 -10.82 1.93 -5.81
C ASN A 128 -11.08 0.52 -5.25
N GLN A 129 -10.03 -0.23 -4.94
CA GLN A 129 -10.09 -1.54 -4.28
C GLN A 129 -10.15 -1.45 -2.75
N GLY A 130 -10.00 -0.25 -2.19
CA GLY A 130 -10.08 0.02 -0.77
C GLY A 130 -11.51 0.06 -0.26
N GLN A 131 -11.65 0.13 1.06
CA GLN A 131 -12.96 0.06 1.72
C GLN A 131 -13.56 1.46 2.01
N ALA A 132 -12.81 2.54 1.79
CA ALA A 132 -13.28 3.92 1.95
C ALA A 132 -13.39 4.66 0.62
N LEU A 133 -14.09 5.80 0.65
CA LEU A 133 -14.30 6.66 -0.51
C LEU A 133 -12.96 7.30 -0.96
N ALA A 134 -12.58 7.10 -2.22
CA ALA A 134 -11.54 7.89 -2.86
C ALA A 134 -12.15 9.18 -3.42
N SER A 135 -11.87 10.32 -2.80
CA SER A 135 -12.44 11.61 -3.18
C SER A 135 -11.41 12.72 -3.14
N GLY A 136 -11.27 13.47 -4.23
CA GLY A 136 -10.32 14.55 -4.34
C GLY A 136 -9.73 14.68 -5.75
N PRO A 137 -8.85 15.68 -5.96
CA PRO A 137 -8.08 15.79 -7.19
C PRO A 137 -7.14 14.58 -7.32
N SER A 138 -7.03 14.05 -8.53
CA SER A 138 -6.07 13.01 -8.86
C SER A 138 -5.57 13.23 -10.28
N THR A 139 -4.29 13.00 -10.50
CA THR A 139 -3.64 13.12 -11.80
C THR A 139 -3.23 11.74 -12.29
N VAL A 140 -3.62 11.39 -13.51
CA VAL A 140 -3.13 10.19 -14.17
C VAL A 140 -2.07 10.58 -15.20
N ASN A 141 -0.85 10.12 -14.97
CA ASN A 141 0.27 10.30 -15.89
C ASN A 141 0.41 9.07 -16.78
N LEU A 142 0.62 9.28 -18.07
CA LEU A 142 0.92 8.23 -19.04
C LEU A 142 2.33 8.42 -19.57
N TYR A 143 3.17 7.42 -19.37
CA TYR A 143 4.54 7.38 -19.82
C TYR A 143 4.74 6.32 -20.91
N ILE A 144 5.82 6.48 -21.64
CA ILE A 144 6.40 5.44 -22.49
C ILE A 144 7.76 5.03 -21.93
N SER A 145 7.98 3.72 -21.89
CA SER A 145 9.13 3.08 -21.24
C SER A 145 9.69 1.94 -22.10
N THR A 146 10.95 1.60 -21.88
CA THR A 146 11.61 0.45 -22.54
C THR A 146 11.63 -0.81 -21.69
N ASP A 147 11.47 -0.70 -20.37
CA ASP A 147 11.55 -1.82 -19.42
C ASP A 147 10.28 -2.01 -18.57
N GLY A 148 9.36 -1.03 -18.58
CA GLY A 148 8.05 -1.13 -17.94
C GLY A 148 8.05 -0.75 -16.46
N GLU A 149 9.16 -0.22 -15.94
CA GLU A 149 9.28 0.38 -14.62
C GLU A 149 9.39 1.90 -14.75
N ILE A 150 8.89 2.65 -13.76
CA ILE A 150 8.94 4.12 -13.82
C ILE A 150 10.33 4.62 -13.42
N ASP A 151 11.06 5.25 -14.34
CA ASP A 151 12.40 5.79 -14.09
C ASP A 151 12.69 7.10 -14.86
N SER A 152 13.95 7.56 -14.82
CA SER A 152 14.37 8.80 -15.49
C SER A 152 14.53 8.70 -17.01
N ASN A 153 14.53 7.50 -17.57
CA ASN A 153 14.62 7.23 -19.00
C ASN A 153 13.23 7.23 -19.67
N ASP A 154 12.16 7.20 -18.88
CA ASP A 154 10.81 7.27 -19.37
C ASP A 154 10.39 8.66 -19.80
N ALA A 155 9.63 8.72 -20.89
CA ALA A 155 9.07 9.97 -21.37
C ALA A 155 7.59 10.08 -21.03
N LEU A 156 7.20 11.20 -20.42
CA LEU A 156 5.79 11.53 -20.21
C LEU A 156 5.13 11.82 -21.57
N LEU A 157 4.13 11.04 -21.94
CA LEU A 157 3.33 11.24 -23.15
C LEU A 157 2.23 12.26 -22.92
N THR A 158 1.49 12.12 -21.82
CA THR A 158 0.38 13.01 -21.45
C THR A 158 0.04 12.88 -19.97
N SER A 159 -0.70 13.84 -19.45
CA SER A 159 -1.19 13.86 -18.08
C SER A 159 -2.62 14.40 -18.06
N VAL A 160 -3.50 13.74 -17.31
CA VAL A 160 -4.90 14.13 -17.17
C VAL A 160 -5.25 14.22 -15.69
N SER A 161 -5.64 15.42 -15.25
CA SER A 161 -6.18 15.63 -13.90
C SER A 161 -7.70 15.55 -13.92
N THR A 162 -8.26 14.89 -12.90
CA THR A 162 -9.70 14.77 -12.67
C THR A 162 -9.99 14.82 -11.18
N ASN A 163 -11.23 15.15 -10.81
CA ASN A 163 -11.67 15.02 -9.43
C ASN A 163 -12.38 13.67 -9.25
N LEU A 164 -11.74 12.74 -8.56
CA LEU A 164 -12.30 11.42 -8.28
C LEU A 164 -13.38 11.49 -7.20
N ASN A 165 -14.32 10.56 -7.29
CA ASN A 165 -15.33 10.28 -6.27
C ASN A 165 -15.77 8.82 -6.43
N LEU A 166 -14.90 7.89 -6.02
CA LEU A 166 -15.06 6.45 -6.22
C LEU A 166 -15.32 5.77 -4.89
N SER A 167 -16.55 5.26 -4.70
CA SER A 167 -16.84 4.34 -3.59
C SER A 167 -16.02 3.05 -3.71
N ALA A 168 -15.97 2.26 -2.64
CA ALA A 168 -15.32 0.95 -2.66
C ALA A 168 -15.81 0.09 -3.85
N GLY A 169 -14.87 -0.48 -4.59
CA GLY A 169 -15.08 -1.29 -5.79
C GLY A 169 -15.50 -0.52 -7.04
N GLN A 170 -15.72 0.80 -6.96
CA GLN A 170 -16.08 1.60 -8.13
C GLN A 170 -14.87 1.91 -8.99
N SER A 171 -15.12 2.09 -10.28
CA SER A 171 -14.11 2.43 -11.25
C SER A 171 -14.55 3.59 -12.14
N VAL A 172 -13.58 4.36 -12.62
CA VAL A 172 -13.77 5.32 -13.71
C VAL A 172 -12.79 5.01 -14.82
N THR A 173 -13.23 5.17 -16.07
CA THR A 173 -12.36 5.03 -17.24
C THR A 173 -12.01 6.41 -17.77
N LEU A 174 -10.71 6.68 -17.88
CA LEU A 174 -10.16 7.91 -18.43
C LEU A 174 -9.58 7.62 -19.80
N ASN A 175 -9.95 8.45 -20.79
CA ASN A 175 -9.40 8.39 -22.13
C ASN A 175 -8.23 9.37 -22.23
N LEU A 176 -7.01 8.85 -22.27
CA LEU A 176 -5.80 9.64 -22.40
C LEU A 176 -5.41 9.68 -23.87
N THR A 177 -5.40 10.89 -24.45
CA THR A 177 -4.89 11.12 -25.80
C THR A 177 -3.51 11.77 -25.72
N TYR A 178 -2.62 11.37 -26.61
CA TYR A 178 -1.25 11.89 -26.64
C TYR A 178 -0.76 12.06 -28.07
N ASN A 179 0.21 12.95 -28.24
CA ASN A 179 1.03 13.06 -29.43
C ASN A 179 2.44 12.53 -29.11
N ASN A 180 2.99 11.76 -30.03
CA ASN A 180 4.35 11.27 -29.92
C ASN A 180 5.33 12.44 -30.14
N ASN A 181 5.76 13.09 -29.06
CA ASN A 181 6.81 14.11 -29.12
C ASN A 181 8.15 13.60 -28.58
N THR A 182 8.30 12.27 -28.50
CA THR A 182 9.45 11.65 -27.83
C THR A 182 10.27 10.88 -28.86
N SER A 183 11.60 10.95 -28.75
CA SER A 183 12.49 10.11 -29.56
C SER A 183 12.57 8.66 -29.05
N VAL A 184 11.86 8.34 -27.95
CA VAL A 184 11.83 7.02 -27.31
C VAL A 184 11.02 6.01 -28.13
N ILE A 185 10.14 6.48 -29.03
CA ILE A 185 9.37 5.60 -29.92
C ILE A 185 10.23 5.20 -31.13
N ALA A 186 11.25 4.37 -30.88
CA ALA A 186 11.88 3.63 -31.96
C ALA A 186 10.91 2.55 -32.50
N PRO A 187 11.02 2.13 -33.77
CA PRO A 187 10.30 0.96 -34.26
C PRO A 187 10.58 -0.26 -33.36
N GLY A 188 9.56 -0.83 -32.73
CA GLY A 188 9.72 -1.94 -31.79
C GLY A 188 8.56 -2.07 -30.79
N ALA A 189 8.79 -2.87 -29.75
CA ALA A 189 7.90 -3.00 -28.61
C ALA A 189 8.36 -2.10 -27.46
N TYR A 190 7.41 -1.47 -26.80
CA TYR A 190 7.63 -0.55 -25.69
C TYR A 190 6.53 -0.73 -24.65
N PHE A 191 6.74 -0.26 -23.43
CA PHE A 191 5.73 -0.27 -22.39
C PHE A 191 5.01 1.08 -22.34
N LEU A 192 3.70 1.05 -22.24
CA LEU A 192 2.96 2.19 -21.68
C LEU A 192 2.87 1.98 -20.18
N ILE A 193 3.19 3.02 -19.41
CA ILE A 193 3.05 3.02 -17.95
C ILE A 193 1.99 4.07 -17.59
N ALA A 194 0.96 3.66 -16.87
CA ALA A 194 0.01 4.58 -16.27
C ALA A 194 0.28 4.65 -14.76
N GLN A 195 0.49 5.86 -14.26
CA GLN A 195 0.56 6.17 -12.85
C GLN A 195 -0.71 6.91 -12.45
N VAL A 196 -1.55 6.25 -11.67
CA VAL A 196 -2.73 6.85 -11.04
C VAL A 196 -2.29 7.66 -9.83
N ASP A 197 -3.03 8.72 -9.51
CA ASP A 197 -2.71 9.66 -8.44
C ASP A 197 -1.23 10.07 -8.41
N GLY A 198 -0.66 10.41 -9.57
CA GLY A 198 0.78 10.67 -9.71
C GLY A 198 1.31 11.89 -8.94
N ASN A 199 0.42 12.68 -8.32
CA ASN A 199 0.78 13.75 -7.39
C ASN A 199 0.59 13.37 -5.91
N ASN A 200 0.18 12.13 -5.62
CA ASN A 200 -0.02 11.57 -4.29
C ASN A 200 -0.96 12.42 -3.42
N GLN A 201 -2.08 12.85 -4.02
CA GLN A 201 -3.01 13.81 -3.42
C GLN A 201 -4.14 13.14 -2.63
N ILE A 202 -4.49 11.91 -2.97
CA ILE A 202 -5.43 11.09 -2.23
C ILE A 202 -4.59 10.18 -1.35
N ALA A 203 -4.78 10.24 -0.03
CA ALA A 203 -4.07 9.34 0.87
C ALA A 203 -4.68 7.94 0.82
N GLU A 204 -3.83 6.93 0.64
CA GLU A 204 -4.25 5.56 0.32
C GLU A 204 -3.76 4.55 1.37
N GLN A 205 -4.30 3.33 1.32
CA GLN A 205 -3.79 2.23 2.14
C GLN A 205 -2.40 1.78 1.68
N LEU A 206 -2.18 1.82 0.37
CA LEU A 206 -0.94 1.45 -0.28
C LEU A 206 -0.69 2.47 -1.40
N GLU A 207 0.46 3.14 -1.36
CA GLU A 207 0.81 4.16 -2.36
C GLU A 207 1.63 3.55 -3.52
N THR A 208 2.06 2.29 -3.36
CA THR A 208 3.01 1.63 -4.26
C THR A 208 2.35 0.81 -5.37
N ASN A 209 1.03 0.69 -5.38
CA ASN A 209 0.23 -0.07 -6.36
C ASN A 209 -0.53 0.84 -7.35
N ASN A 210 -0.17 2.12 -7.40
CA ASN A 210 -0.78 3.09 -8.29
C ASN A 210 -0.22 3.04 -9.72
N VAL A 211 0.83 2.24 -9.95
CA VAL A 211 1.53 2.12 -11.23
C VAL A 211 1.15 0.81 -11.91
N THR A 212 0.78 0.90 -13.19
CA THR A 212 0.53 -0.26 -14.05
C THR A 212 1.25 -0.08 -15.37
N SER A 213 1.77 -1.16 -15.94
CA SER A 213 2.45 -1.14 -17.23
C SER A 213 1.86 -2.15 -18.21
N LYS A 214 1.95 -1.85 -19.50
CA LYS A 214 1.49 -2.73 -20.57
C LYS A 214 2.44 -2.68 -21.75
N LEU A 215 2.99 -3.85 -22.10
CA LEU A 215 3.74 -4.02 -23.35
C LEU A 215 2.81 -3.77 -24.54
N VAL A 216 3.24 -2.89 -25.42
CA VAL A 216 2.57 -2.54 -26.66
C VAL A 216 3.57 -2.63 -27.81
N SER A 217 3.08 -3.02 -28.98
CA SER A 217 3.88 -3.12 -30.20
C SER A 217 3.19 -2.35 -31.30
N GLY A 218 3.92 -1.46 -32.00
CA GLY A 218 3.37 -0.72 -33.13
C GLY A 218 2.71 -1.67 -34.13
N ARG A 219 1.56 -1.28 -34.72
CA ARG A 219 0.94 -2.12 -35.76
C ARG A 219 1.95 -2.29 -36.89
N ASN A 220 2.13 -3.55 -37.32
CA ASN A 220 3.18 -4.05 -38.23
C ASN A 220 4.53 -4.46 -37.59
N THR A 221 4.67 -4.40 -36.27
CA THR A 221 5.77 -5.08 -35.56
C THR A 221 5.21 -6.28 -34.83
N ASN A 222 5.23 -7.44 -35.48
CA ASN A 222 5.08 -8.67 -34.72
C ASN A 222 6.48 -8.91 -34.13
N ALA A 223 6.70 -8.60 -32.85
CA ALA A 223 8.03 -8.72 -32.23
C ALA A 223 8.66 -10.12 -32.43
N VAL A 224 7.81 -11.14 -32.58
CA VAL A 224 8.18 -12.53 -32.91
C VAL A 224 8.64 -12.70 -34.38
N ILE A 225 8.10 -11.93 -35.33
CA ILE A 225 8.49 -11.98 -36.75
C ILE A 225 9.79 -11.17 -36.99
N ASP A 226 9.98 -10.04 -36.32
CA ASP A 226 11.19 -9.21 -36.47
C ASP A 226 12.44 -9.87 -35.87
N TRP A 227 12.29 -10.64 -34.78
CA TRP A 227 13.39 -11.44 -34.22
C TRP A 227 13.83 -12.57 -35.17
N ASN A 228 12.87 -13.24 -35.83
CA ASN A 228 13.17 -14.26 -36.82
C ASN A 228 13.80 -13.70 -38.11
N ALA A 229 13.39 -12.50 -38.55
CA ALA A 229 13.93 -11.86 -39.74
C ALA A 229 15.39 -11.39 -39.56
N THR A 230 15.75 -10.91 -38.37
CA THR A 230 17.13 -10.49 -38.06
C THR A 230 18.08 -11.69 -37.99
N ALA A 231 17.63 -12.80 -37.40
CA ALA A 231 18.42 -14.04 -37.36
C ALA A 231 18.62 -14.68 -38.74
N LEU A 232 17.64 -14.58 -39.66
CA LEU A 232 17.78 -15.15 -41.00
C LEU A 232 18.75 -14.35 -41.90
N ASN A 233 18.76 -13.02 -41.78
CA ASN A 233 19.63 -12.17 -42.59
C ASN A 233 21.10 -12.21 -42.13
N ALA A 234 21.35 -12.46 -40.84
CA ALA A 234 22.71 -12.62 -40.32
C ALA A 234 23.39 -13.90 -40.84
N VAL A 235 22.62 -14.96 -41.11
CA VAL A 235 23.17 -16.24 -41.64
C VAL A 235 23.43 -16.18 -43.15
N GLN A 236 22.77 -15.28 -43.89
CA GLN A 236 22.99 -15.10 -45.33
C GLN A 236 24.13 -14.14 -45.67
N ALA A 237 24.58 -13.31 -44.73
CA ALA A 237 25.69 -12.38 -44.94
C ALA A 237 27.08 -12.98 -44.68
N GLU A 238 27.14 -14.21 -44.14
CA GLU A 238 28.39 -14.96 -43.88
C GLU A 238 28.54 -16.22 -44.75
N GLY A 239 27.71 -16.38 -45.80
CA GLY A 239 27.78 -17.47 -46.77
C GLY A 239 28.40 -17.08 -48.10
#